data_AF-R7XI59-F1
#
_entry.id   AF-R7XI59-F1
#
_cell.length_a   1.000
_cell.length_b   1.000
_cell.length_c   1.000
_cell.angle_alpha   90.00
_cell.angle_beta   90.00
_cell.angle_gamma   90.00
#
_symmetry.space_group_name_H-M   'P 1'
#
loop_
_entity.id
_entity.type
_entity.pdbx_description
1 polymer ?
#
loop_
_entity_poly.entity_id
_entity_poly.type
_entity_poly.pdbx_seq_one_letter_code
_entity_poly.pdbx_strand_id
1 'polypeptide(L)' 'MNITLDEPQAFATVVDTGSITAAAQQLDLTVSATSRTLARLRKS' A
#
# COMPACT_ATOMS: atom_id res chain seq x y z
N MET A 1 -15.99 5.80 -3.99
CA MET A 1 -15.75 5.10 -5.27
C MET A 1 -14.86 5.99 -6.11
N ASN A 2 -13.55 5.92 -5.86
CA ASN A 2 -12.48 6.47 -6.68
C ASN A 2 -11.25 5.70 -6.18
N ILE A 3 -10.87 4.61 -6.85
CA ILE A 3 -9.64 3.89 -6.50
C ILE A 3 -8.51 4.89 -6.75
N THR A 4 -7.93 5.41 -5.67
CA THR A 4 -6.82 6.36 -5.76
C THR A 4 -5.61 5.59 -6.27
N LEU A 5 -4.78 6.18 -7.13
CA LEU A 5 -3.61 5.50 -7.72
C LEU A 5 -2.64 4.94 -6.67
N ASP A 6 -2.68 5.49 -5.45
CA ASP A 6 -2.00 4.98 -4.26
C ASP A 6 -2.32 3.52 -3.90
N GLU A 7 -3.53 3.03 -4.18
CA GLU A 7 -3.96 1.69 -3.78
C GLU A 7 -3.23 0.58 -4.56
N PRO A 8 -3.26 0.55 -5.90
CA PRO A 8 -2.50 -0.42 -6.67
C PRO A 8 -0.98 -0.19 -6.56
N GLN A 9 -0.51 1.05 -6.42
CA GLN A 9 0.92 1.35 -6.23
C GLN A 9 1.43 0.76 -4.91
N ALA A 10 0.74 1.01 -3.80
CA ALA A 10 1.11 0.44 -2.51
C ALA A 10 1.12 -1.08 -2.53
N PHE A 11 0.16 -1.70 -3.21
CA PHE A 11 0.14 -3.15 -3.39
C PHE A 11 1.34 -3.66 -4.19
N ALA A 12 1.66 -3.04 -5.33
CA ALA A 12 2.80 -3.43 -6.16
C ALA A 12 4.12 -3.34 -5.38
N THR A 13 4.36 -2.24 -4.65
CA THR A 13 5.58 -2.07 -3.85
C THR A 13 5.68 -3.10 -2.73
N VAL A 14 4.58 -3.45 -2.05
CA VAL A 14 4.57 -4.48 -1.01
C VAL A 14 4.88 -5.86 -1.58
N VAL A 15 4.36 -6.17 -2.77
CA VAL A 15 4.66 -7.43 -3.47
C VAL A 15 6.12 -7.49 -3.92
N ASP A 16 6.64 -6.39 -4.46
CA ASP A 16 8.03 -6.30 -4.93
C ASP A 16 9.05 -6.39 -3.79
N THR A 17 8.78 -5.68 -2.69
CA THR A 17 9.65 -5.69 -1.50
C THR A 17 9.43 -6.89 -0.58
N GLY A 18 8.31 -7.61 -0.72
CA GLY A 18 7.90 -8.70 0.16
C GLY A 18 7.61 -8.27 1.62
N SER A 19 7.60 -6.97 1.92
CA SER A 19 7.44 -6.45 3.29
C SER A 19 6.69 -5.13 3.31
N ILE A 20 5.62 -5.07 4.12
CA ILE A 20 4.82 -3.85 4.29
C ILE A 20 5.69 -2.71 4.86
N THR A 21 6.64 -3.03 5.75
CA THR A 21 7.53 -2.04 6.35
C THR A 21 8.49 -1.45 5.32
N ALA A 22 9.08 -2.28 4.45
CA ALA A 22 9.98 -1.83 3.41
C ALA A 22 9.24 -0.99 2.34
N ALA A 23 8.06 -1.44 1.93
CA ALA A 23 7.22 -0.68 1.01
C ALA A 23 6.77 0.67 1.58
N ALA A 24 6.42 0.71 2.87
CA ALA A 24 6.06 1.96 3.54
C ALA A 24 7.23 2.96 3.51
N GLN A 25 8.45 2.50 3.76
CA GLN A 25 9.65 3.34 3.64
C GLN A 25 9.90 3.84 2.21
N GLN A 26 9.71 2.98 1.19
CA GLN A 26 9.90 3.37 -0.21
C GLN A 26 8.84 4.36 -0.71
N LEU A 27 7.63 4.29 -0.16
CA LEU A 27 6.52 5.16 -0.51
C LEU A 27 6.46 6.44 0.35
N ASP A 28 7.42 6.63 1.26
CA ASP A 28 7.43 7.70 2.28
C ASP A 28 6.12 7.76 3.08
N LEU A 29 5.55 6.58 3.38
CA LEU A 29 4.33 6.39 4.14
C LEU A 29 4.63 5.70 5.47
N THR A 30 3.72 5.85 6.42
CA THR A 30 3.76 5.01 7.62
C THR A 30 3.23 3.61 7.32
N VAL A 31 3.75 2.60 8.01
CA VAL A 31 3.26 1.21 7.92
C VAL A 31 1.75 1.12 8.14
N SER A 32 1.22 1.93 9.06
CA SER A 32 -0.22 2.01 9.32
C SER A 32 -1.03 2.57 8.15
N ALA A 33 -0.48 3.52 7.40
CA ALA A 33 -1.12 4.08 6.21
C ALA A 33 -1.13 3.05 5.08
N THR A 34 0.00 2.40 4.81
CA THR A 34 0.14 1.34 3.81
C THR A 34 -0.82 0.18 4.10
N SER A 35 -0.92 -0.26 5.36
CA SER A 35 -1.85 -1.31 5.78
C SER A 35 -3.32 -0.94 5.55
N ARG A 36 -3.73 0.30 5.89
CA ARG A 36 -5.10 0.78 5.61
C ARG A 36 -5.40 0.86 4.13
N THR A 37 -4.45 1.29 3.32
CA THR A 37 -4.57 1.38 1.86
C THR A 37 -4.73 -0.02 1.23
N LEU A 38 -3.92 -1.01 1.66
CA LEU A 38 -4.10 -2.41 1.26
C LEU A 38 -5.47 -2.97 1.69
N ALA A 39 -5.90 -2.67 2.91
CA ALA A 39 -7.18 -3.13 3.44
C ALA A 39 -8.39 -2.54 2.68
N ARG A 40 -8.27 -1.32 2.17
CA ARG A 40 -9.26 -0.70 1.27
C ARG A 40 -9.28 -1.41 -0.08
N LEU A 41 -8.11 -1.67 -0.68
CA LEU A 41 -8.01 -2.37 -1.97
C LEU A 41 -8.68 -3.75 -1.95
N ARG A 42 -8.56 -4.51 -0.86
CA ARG A 42 -9.23 -5.82 -0.72
C ARG A 42 -10.75 -5.75 -0.50
N LYS A 43 -11.28 -4.60 -0.06
CA LYS A 43 -12.71 -4.38 0.17
C LYS A 43 -13.44 -3.77 -1.03
N SER A 44 -12.71 -3.39 -2.08
CA SER A 44 -13.29 -2.85 -3.31
C SER A 44 -13.78 -3.93 -4.26
#